data_AF-D2XMW9-F1
#
_entry.id   AF-D2XMW9-F1
#
_cell.length_a   1.000
_cell.length_b   1.000
_cell.length_c   1.000
_cell.angle_alpha   90.00
_cell.angle_beta   90.00
_cell.angle_gamma   90.00
#
_symmetry.space_group_name_H-M   'P 1'
#
loop_
_entity.id
_entity.type
_entity.pdbx_description
1 polymer ?
#
loop_
_entity_poly.entity_id
_entity_poly.type
_entity_poly.pdbx_seq_one_letter_code
_entity_poly.pdbx_strand_id
1 'polypeptide(L)' 'RYGIYYDGTAPTLMIKDPDLIKQVLVTDFDHFVDFAFIPKELAHLPMNELGLSNAIGDEWRSLRTSITPAFS' A
#
# COMPACT_ATOMS: atom_id res chain seq x y z
N ARG A 1 1.60 15.69 -13.31
CA ARG A 1 1.15 14.89 -14.50
C ARG A 1 1.01 13.41 -14.11
N TYR A 2 0.02 12.68 -14.63
CA TYR A 2 -0.15 11.22 -14.43
C TYR A 2 -0.11 10.49 -15.79
N GLY A 3 0.03 9.17 -15.77
CA GLY A 3 0.00 8.32 -16.96
C GLY A 3 -0.37 6.88 -16.63
N ILE A 4 -0.43 6.02 -17.64
CA ILE A 4 -0.64 4.58 -17.45
C ILE A 4 0.69 3.87 -17.54
N TYR A 5 0.96 3.00 -16.59
CA TYR A 5 2.05 2.02 -16.57
C TYR A 5 1.43 0.63 -16.62
N TYR A 6 2.07 -0.34 -17.26
CA TYR A 6 1.60 -1.72 -17.24
C TYR A 6 2.44 -2.51 -16.25
N ASP A 7 1.83 -2.91 -15.14
CA ASP A 7 2.43 -3.86 -14.20
C ASP A 7 2.14 -5.28 -14.67
N GLY A 8 3.11 -5.88 -15.36
CA GLY A 8 2.88 -7.09 -16.15
C GLY A 8 1.83 -6.84 -17.22
N THR A 9 0.66 -7.47 -17.08
CA THR A 9 -0.49 -7.29 -17.99
C THR A 9 -1.55 -6.35 -17.46
N ALA A 10 -1.43 -5.88 -16.22
CA ALA A 10 -2.41 -5.01 -15.58
C ALA A 10 -2.10 -3.53 -15.84
N PRO A 11 -3.01 -2.74 -16.46
CA PRO A 11 -2.83 -1.31 -16.55
C PRO A 11 -3.01 -0.65 -15.18
N THR A 12 -2.01 0.11 -14.76
CA THR A 12 -1.91 0.77 -13.46
C THR A 12 -1.72 2.27 -13.64
N LEU A 13 -2.38 3.06 -12.78
CA LEU A 13 -2.21 4.51 -12.76
C LEU A 13 -0.85 4.89 -12.15
N MET A 14 -0.01 5.56 -12.92
CA MET A 14 1.27 6.10 -12.45
C MET A 14 1.17 7.61 -12.22
N ILE A 15 1.34 8.03 -10.97
CA ILE A 15 1.40 9.43 -10.58
C ILE A 15 2.85 9.90 -10.69
N LYS A 16 3.11 10.99 -11.43
CA LYS A 16 4.45 11.58 -11.61
C LYS A 16 4.55 13.01 -11.05
N ASP A 17 3.46 13.52 -10.49
CA ASP A 17 3.42 14.85 -9.91
C ASP A 17 3.83 14.79 -8.43
N PRO A 18 4.88 15.48 -8.00
CA PRO A 18 5.32 15.45 -6.60
C PRO A 18 4.21 15.88 -5.62
N ASP A 19 3.40 16.87 -6.01
CA ASP A 19 2.33 17.37 -5.13
C ASP A 19 1.22 16.33 -4.98
N LEU A 20 0.85 15.63 -6.05
CA LEU A 20 -0.11 14.53 -5.98
C LEU A 20 0.47 13.31 -5.26
N ILE A 21 1.75 12.99 -5.45
CA ILE A 21 2.42 11.90 -4.73
C ILE A 21 2.35 12.17 -3.22
N LYS A 22 2.67 13.41 -2.80
CA LYS A 22 2.59 13.80 -1.40
C LYS A 22 1.16 13.75 -0.88
N GLN A 23 0.19 14.21 -1.67
CA GLN A 23 -1.21 14.13 -1.29
C GLN A 23 -1.64 12.67 -1.04
N VAL A 24 -1.32 11.75 -1.95
CA VAL A 24 -1.69 10.33 -1.84
C VAL A 24 -0.94 9.61 -0.72
N LEU A 25 0.37 9.81 -0.59
CA LEU A 25 1.21 9.04 0.34
C LEU A 25 1.28 9.63 1.76
N VAL A 26 0.77 10.86 1.97
CA VAL A 26 0.85 11.54 3.28
C VAL A 26 -0.51 12.04 3.74
N THR A 27 -1.16 12.90 2.96
CA THR A 27 -2.39 13.57 3.38
C THR A 27 -3.59 12.63 3.37
N ASP A 28 -3.77 11.91 2.27
CA ASP A 28 -4.92 11.04 2.02
C ASP A 28 -4.57 9.56 2.16
N PHE A 29 -3.42 9.25 2.78
CA PHE A 29 -2.85 7.90 2.82
C PHE A 29 -3.78 6.85 3.45
N ASP A 30 -4.67 7.26 4.35
CA ASP A 30 -5.67 6.36 4.94
C ASP A 30 -6.64 5.74 3.91
N HIS A 31 -6.73 6.28 2.70
CA HIS A 31 -7.49 5.69 1.59
C HIS A 31 -6.65 4.75 0.70
N PHE A 32 -5.32 4.76 0.84
CA PHE A 32 -4.35 4.08 -0.01
C PHE A 32 -3.44 3.13 0.79
N VAL A 33 -3.99 2.49 1.81
CA VAL A 33 -3.24 1.64 2.75
C VAL A 33 -2.74 0.33 2.11
N ASP A 34 -3.36 -0.11 1.01
CA ASP A 34 -3.00 -1.33 0.29
C ASP A 34 -1.86 -1.04 -0.70
N PHE A 35 -0.63 -1.50 -0.39
CA PHE A 35 0.54 -1.24 -1.24
C PHE A 35 0.63 -2.11 -2.50
N ALA A 36 -0.22 -3.13 -2.64
CA ALA A 36 -0.30 -4.02 -3.80
C ALA A 36 1.03 -4.67 -4.24
N PHE A 37 2.02 -4.81 -3.35
CA PHE A 37 3.29 -5.51 -3.66
C PHE A 37 3.09 -6.96 -4.08
N ILE A 38 1.99 -7.56 -3.64
CA ILE A 38 1.52 -8.88 -4.05
C ILE A 38 0.05 -8.79 -4.46
N PRO A 39 -0.40 -9.66 -5.37
CA PRO A 39 -1.83 -9.84 -5.65
C PRO A 39 -2.60 -10.09 -4.35
N LYS A 40 -3.78 -9.48 -4.22
CA LYS A 40 -4.61 -9.59 -3.00
C LYS A 40 -4.95 -11.03 -2.66
N GLU A 41 -5.09 -11.88 -3.68
CA GLU A 41 -5.35 -13.30 -3.55
C GLU A 41 -4.21 -14.06 -2.86
N LEU A 42 -2.99 -13.53 -2.92
CA LEU A 42 -1.81 -14.11 -2.29
C LEU A 42 -1.53 -13.53 -0.90
N ALA A 43 -2.18 -12.44 -0.51
CA ALA A 43 -1.93 -11.77 0.77
C ALA A 43 -2.24 -12.68 1.98
N HIS A 44 -3.25 -13.52 1.87
CA HIS A 44 -3.68 -14.45 2.91
C HIS A 44 -2.90 -15.78 2.95
N LEU A 45 -1.83 -15.91 2.16
CA LEU A 45 -0.97 -17.08 2.28
C LEU A 45 -0.11 -16.94 3.54
N PRO A 46 0.11 -18.00 4.34
CA PRO A 46 0.86 -17.91 5.60
C PRO A 46 2.25 -17.28 5.49
N MET A 47 2.89 -17.37 4.32
CA MET A 47 4.19 -16.74 4.05
C MET A 47 4.12 -15.21 3.90
N ASN A 48 2.94 -14.65 3.65
CA ASN A 48 2.71 -13.24 3.36
C ASN A 48 2.00 -12.49 4.49
N GLU A 49 1.41 -13.20 5.46
CA GLU A 49 0.62 -12.64 6.59
C GLU A 49 1.43 -11.78 7.57
N LEU A 50 2.76 -11.93 7.64
CA LEU A 50 3.57 -11.33 8.71
C LEU A 50 4.24 -9.99 8.35
N GLY A 51 3.96 -9.43 7.16
CA GLY A 51 4.56 -8.17 6.70
C GLY A 51 3.58 -7.01 6.69
N LEU A 52 3.92 -5.89 7.33
CA LEU A 52 3.14 -4.64 7.24
C LEU A 52 2.99 -4.16 5.78
N SER A 53 3.91 -4.52 4.89
CA SER A 53 3.84 -4.23 3.45
C SER A 53 2.81 -5.07 2.70
N ASN A 54 2.38 -6.20 3.25
CA ASN A 54 1.49 -7.18 2.63
C ASN A 54 0.08 -7.15 3.24
N ALA A 55 -0.06 -6.60 4.45
CA ALA A 55 -1.33 -6.44 5.12
C ALA A 55 -2.25 -5.49 4.35
N ILE A 56 -3.56 -5.78 4.36
CA ILE A 56 -4.58 -5.03 3.61
C ILE A 56 -5.64 -4.45 4.54
N GLY A 57 -6.15 -3.27 4.21
CA GLY A 57 -7.26 -2.64 4.92
C GLY A 57 -7.09 -2.57 6.45
N ASP A 58 -8.05 -3.14 7.18
CA ASP A 58 -8.10 -3.07 8.65
C ASP A 58 -6.98 -3.87 9.34
N GLU A 59 -6.49 -4.94 8.70
CA GLU A 59 -5.35 -5.71 9.19
C GLU A 59 -4.09 -4.84 9.23
N TRP A 60 -3.87 -4.06 8.16
CA TRP A 60 -2.77 -3.10 8.09
C TRP A 60 -2.88 -2.05 9.19
N ARG A 61 -4.09 -1.51 9.45
CA ARG A 61 -4.33 -0.53 10.52
C ARG A 61 -4.02 -1.12 11.89
N SER A 62 -4.43 -2.36 12.13
CA SER A 62 -4.17 -3.07 13.38
C SER A 62 -2.67 -3.27 13.60
N LEU A 63 -1.98 -3.86 12.61
CA LEU A 63 -0.54 -4.11 12.67
C LEU A 63 0.26 -2.82 12.85
N ARG A 64 -0.07 -1.76 12.10
CA ARG A 64 0.57 -0.44 12.26
C ARG A 64 0.42 0.08 13.67
N THR A 65 -0.79 0.02 14.24
CA THR A 65 -1.08 0.50 15.60
C THR A 65 -0.25 -0.27 16.63
N SER A 66 -0.12 -1.58 16.48
CA SER A 66 0.70 -2.41 17.37
C SER A 66 2.19 -2.16 17.25
N ILE A 67 2.70 -1.87 16.05
CA ILE A 67 4.13 -1.73 15.76
C ILE A 67 4.65 -0.30 16.00
N THR A 68 3.83 0.73 15.75
CA THR A 68 4.23 2.16 15.86
C THR A 68 4.93 2.53 17.17
N PRO A 69 4.51 2.04 18.36
CA PRO A 69 5.18 2.36 19.62
C PRO A 69 6.66 1.95 19.68
N ALA A 70 7.08 0.93 18.93
CA ALA A 70 8.48 0.47 18.92
C ALA A 70 9.43 1.39 18.14
N PHE A 71 8.88 2.36 17.38
CA PHE A 71 9.63 3.30 16.53
C PHE A 71 9.52 4.75 17.01
N SER A 72 9.08 4.95 18.26
CA SER A 72 8.94 6.27 18.90
C SER A 72 10.25 6.74 19.53
#